data_AF-A0A7X6JB33-F1
#
_entry.id   AF-A0A7X6JB33-F1
#
_cell.length_a   1.000
_cell.length_b   1.000
_cell.length_c   1.000
_cell.angle_alpha   90.00
_cell.angle_beta   90.00
_cell.angle_gamma   90.00
#
_symmetry.space_group_name_H-M   'P 1'
#
loop_
_entity.id
_entity.type
_entity.pdbx_description
1 polymer ?
#
loop_
_entity_poly.entity_id
_entity_poly.type
_entity_poly.pdbx_seq_one_letter_code
_entity_poly.pdbx_strand_id
1 'polypeptide(L)'
;MDKSTFYMTNGLLWMWPTHLVNMTTNAMMLVGRPTEKIFGSAALQLVTKDAAKKAELSSISRQAMREYTYMVSSIGDGLKSALEAFRRGDSILTPHNSEYFNSSSTGIAADALNWKPVNSVWDVVENAWTSATWQNIVGLPTRTIGGADEFFKLLRYRSVVQSRAYVKAVEKGLNPQETKAYIEKSLNKAIDPASGQALDQTALLEAQTTTFQQDLNYATTIGGSLGRGIQNLRKSAPITALILPFVKTPVNVLRYGIKMTPGLNLAQKEYRQMLSGQMGAEAKAHAMGQMAIGSLFASFVAHQTLNGTITGAGPKDQKLKQELMATGWRPYSFVSTDAEGNKQYLQFSRFDPVATAMGLVADVVEMYQKDPERDYSDVALAISIAMAKNLGKRRSSRISTQR
;
A
#
# COMPACT_ATOMS: atom_id res chain seq x y z
N MET A 1 -23.10 -19.05 -6.51
CA MET A 1 -21.98 -18.16 -6.89
C MET A 1 -21.09 -17.82 -5.70
N ASP A 2 -21.64 -17.75 -4.48
CA ASP A 2 -20.89 -17.31 -3.30
C ASP A 2 -19.78 -18.27 -2.84
N LYS A 3 -20.06 -19.57 -2.79
CA LYS A 3 -19.04 -20.60 -2.47
C LYS A 3 -17.89 -20.63 -3.47
N SER A 4 -18.17 -20.50 -4.77
CA SER A 4 -17.12 -20.47 -5.81
C SER A 4 -16.20 -19.26 -5.70
N THR A 5 -16.76 -18.07 -5.39
CA THR A 5 -15.96 -16.85 -5.17
C THR A 5 -15.09 -16.99 -3.93
N PHE A 6 -15.64 -17.56 -2.84
CA PHE A 6 -14.90 -17.84 -1.62
C PHE A 6 -13.73 -18.81 -1.86
N TYR A 7 -13.96 -19.92 -2.58
CA TYR A 7 -12.90 -20.89 -2.91
C TYR A 7 -11.81 -20.29 -3.77
N MET A 8 -12.18 -19.56 -4.82
CA MET A 8 -11.20 -18.93 -5.70
C MET A 8 -10.37 -17.87 -4.96
N THR A 9 -11.02 -17.05 -4.14
CA THR A 9 -10.34 -15.98 -3.38
C THR A 9 -9.30 -16.58 -2.44
N ASN A 10 -9.69 -17.61 -1.68
CA ASN A 10 -8.76 -18.31 -0.80
C ASN A 10 -7.70 -19.11 -1.56
N GLY A 11 -8.01 -19.65 -2.74
CA GLY A 11 -7.04 -20.30 -3.62
C GLY A 11 -5.93 -19.36 -4.11
N LEU A 12 -6.28 -18.10 -4.43
CA LEU A 12 -5.30 -17.06 -4.80
C LEU A 12 -4.43 -16.62 -3.62
N LEU A 13 -4.98 -16.68 -2.40
CA LEU A 13 -4.29 -16.32 -1.17
C LEU A 13 -3.53 -17.50 -0.55
N TRP A 14 -3.72 -18.73 -1.03
CA TRP A 14 -3.09 -19.92 -0.45
C TRP A 14 -1.56 -19.90 -0.58
N MET A 15 -1.05 -19.22 -1.60
CA MET A 15 0.38 -19.15 -1.85
C MET A 15 1.08 -18.15 -0.91
N TRP A 16 2.12 -18.61 -0.23
CA TRP A 16 2.94 -17.81 0.68
C TRP A 16 3.53 -16.51 0.07
N PRO A 17 3.89 -16.40 -1.23
CA PRO A 17 4.42 -15.16 -1.79
C PRO A 17 3.42 -14.01 -1.73
N THR A 18 2.10 -14.29 -1.78
CA THR A 18 1.07 -13.25 -1.67
C THR A 18 1.10 -12.60 -0.29
N HIS A 19 1.21 -13.40 0.77
CA HIS A 19 1.35 -12.92 2.14
C HIS A 19 2.67 -12.17 2.33
N LEU A 20 3.78 -12.70 1.80
CA LEU A 20 5.07 -12.03 1.91
C LEU A 20 5.05 -10.65 1.25
N VAL A 21 4.54 -10.55 0.02
CA VAL A 21 4.43 -9.27 -0.70
C VAL A 21 3.54 -8.32 0.09
N ASN A 22 2.37 -8.74 0.57
CA ASN A 22 1.49 -7.89 1.36
C ASN A 22 2.17 -7.36 2.64
N MET A 23 2.80 -8.25 3.41
CA MET A 23 3.50 -7.89 4.65
C MET A 23 4.67 -6.95 4.40
N THR A 24 5.50 -7.25 3.39
CA THR A 24 6.66 -6.42 3.06
C THR A 24 6.24 -5.05 2.54
N THR A 25 5.24 -4.97 1.67
CA THR A 25 4.74 -3.68 1.19
C THR A 25 4.12 -2.85 2.32
N ASN A 26 3.30 -3.45 3.20
CA ASN A 26 2.74 -2.73 4.34
C ASN A 26 3.84 -2.26 5.32
N ALA A 27 4.89 -3.05 5.54
CA ALA A 27 6.04 -2.67 6.35
C ALA A 27 6.81 -1.51 5.72
N MET A 28 7.06 -1.55 4.39
CA MET A 28 7.66 -0.43 3.65
C MET A 28 6.82 0.83 3.79
N MET A 29 5.49 0.72 3.74
CA MET A 29 4.58 1.85 3.92
C MET A 29 4.56 2.38 5.35
N LEU A 30 4.64 1.53 6.37
CA LEU A 30 4.76 1.97 7.77
C LEU A 30 5.99 2.87 7.95
N VAL A 31 7.11 2.53 7.31
CA VAL A 31 8.32 3.36 7.34
C VAL A 31 8.23 4.55 6.38
N GLY A 32 7.68 4.34 5.19
CA GLY A 32 7.61 5.34 4.14
C GLY A 32 6.74 6.53 4.51
N ARG A 33 5.56 6.32 5.11
CA ARG A 33 4.59 7.40 5.38
C ARG A 33 5.14 8.49 6.32
N PRO A 34 5.75 8.18 7.49
CA PRO A 34 6.40 9.20 8.30
C PRO A 34 7.63 9.80 7.60
N THR A 35 8.39 8.99 6.85
CA THR A 35 9.55 9.49 6.06
C THR A 35 9.14 10.56 5.06
N GLU A 36 8.04 10.36 4.31
CA GLU A 36 7.49 11.37 3.40
C GLU A 36 7.25 12.69 4.13
N LYS A 37 6.63 12.67 5.32
CA LYS A 37 6.36 13.89 6.08
C LYS A 37 7.64 14.59 6.53
N ILE A 38 8.65 13.84 6.94
CA ILE A 38 9.95 14.41 7.36
C ILE A 38 10.62 15.13 6.19
N PHE A 39 10.79 14.43 5.06
CA PHE A 39 11.43 15.00 3.87
C PHE A 39 10.62 16.14 3.28
N GLY A 40 9.30 15.99 3.20
CA GLY A 40 8.42 17.00 2.65
C GLY A 40 8.35 18.26 3.52
N SER A 41 8.28 18.11 4.84
CA SER A 41 8.30 19.26 5.76
C SER A 41 9.64 19.98 5.71
N ALA A 42 10.76 19.25 5.63
CA ALA A 42 12.08 19.84 5.48
C ALA A 42 12.21 20.62 4.16
N ALA A 43 11.78 20.03 3.03
CA ALA A 43 11.79 20.70 1.73
C ALA A 43 10.91 21.96 1.72
N LEU A 44 9.71 21.90 2.32
CA LEU A 44 8.83 23.06 2.42
C LEU A 44 9.41 24.17 3.31
N GLN A 45 10.18 23.83 4.36
CA GLN A 45 10.84 24.82 5.22
C GLN A 45 11.94 25.60 4.49
N LEU A 46 12.61 24.99 3.50
CA LEU A 46 13.62 25.66 2.67
C LEU A 46 13.03 26.73 1.77
N VAL A 47 11.81 26.51 1.26
CA VAL A 47 11.17 27.40 0.28
C VAL A 47 10.22 28.43 0.90
N THR A 48 9.68 28.17 2.09
CA THR A 48 8.81 29.13 2.77
C THR A 48 9.61 30.18 3.53
N LYS A 49 9.23 31.45 3.42
CA LYS A 49 9.80 32.55 4.23
C LYS A 49 8.97 32.87 5.47
N ASP A 50 7.74 32.39 5.52
CA ASP A 50 6.77 32.63 6.60
C ASP A 50 7.13 31.84 7.87
N ALA A 51 7.37 32.55 8.97
CA ALA A 51 7.79 31.97 10.24
C ALA A 51 6.72 31.05 10.87
N ALA A 52 5.42 31.40 10.75
CA ALA A 52 4.34 30.58 11.28
C ALA A 52 4.24 29.26 10.51
N LYS A 53 4.37 29.30 9.18
CA LYS A 53 4.42 28.09 8.35
C LYS A 53 5.65 27.24 8.66
N LYS A 54 6.82 27.84 8.91
CA LYS A 54 8.01 27.08 9.35
C LYS A 54 7.76 26.36 10.68
N ALA A 55 7.10 27.01 11.64
CA ALA A 55 6.77 26.41 12.92
C ALA A 55 5.79 25.23 12.76
N GLU A 56 4.74 25.39 11.93
CA GLU A 56 3.79 24.31 11.60
C GLU A 56 4.51 23.11 10.97
N LEU A 57 5.36 23.34 9.96
CA LEU A 57 6.14 22.29 9.30
C LEU A 57 7.13 21.60 10.26
N SER A 58 7.74 22.34 11.18
CA SER A 58 8.58 21.78 12.23
C SER A 58 7.76 20.87 13.16
N SER A 59 6.52 21.26 13.47
CA SER A 59 5.60 20.41 14.24
C SER A 59 5.23 19.13 13.49
N ILE A 60 4.99 19.19 12.18
CA ILE A 60 4.75 18.01 11.33
C ILE A 60 5.97 17.08 11.32
N SER A 61 7.19 17.61 11.19
CA SER A 61 8.41 16.80 11.28
C SER A 61 8.55 16.12 12.64
N ARG A 62 8.29 16.84 13.75
CA ARG A 62 8.30 16.27 15.10
C ARG A 62 7.24 15.19 15.27
N GLN A 63 6.03 15.41 14.76
CA GLN A 63 4.96 14.42 14.75
C GLN A 63 5.42 13.15 14.03
N ALA A 64 5.95 13.29 12.81
CA ALA A 64 6.40 12.16 11.99
C ALA A 64 7.54 11.37 12.65
N MET A 65 8.50 12.04 13.30
CA MET A 65 9.54 11.36 14.07
C MET A 65 8.97 10.55 15.25
N ARG A 66 7.96 11.12 15.95
CA ARG A 66 7.29 10.43 17.06
C ARG A 66 6.42 9.26 16.61
N GLU A 67 5.94 9.26 15.37
CA GLU A 67 5.19 8.12 14.82
C GLU A 67 6.02 6.83 14.87
N TYR A 68 7.33 6.88 14.61
CA TYR A 68 8.19 5.70 14.76
C TYR A 68 8.20 5.15 16.19
N THR A 69 8.32 6.04 17.19
CA THR A 69 8.31 5.65 18.60
C THR A 69 6.98 4.97 18.96
N TYR A 70 5.86 5.56 18.53
CA TYR A 70 4.54 5.04 18.86
C TYR A 70 4.14 3.80 18.05
N MET A 71 4.71 3.61 16.85
CA MET A 71 4.61 2.34 16.11
C MET A 71 5.24 1.21 16.93
N VAL A 72 6.48 1.39 17.39
CA VAL A 72 7.20 0.38 18.19
C VAL A 72 6.44 0.07 19.48
N SER A 73 5.95 1.10 20.19
CA SER A 73 5.19 0.90 21.43
C SER A 73 3.83 0.22 21.20
N SER A 74 3.32 0.20 19.96
CA SER A 74 2.03 -0.38 19.62
C SER A 74 2.13 -1.83 19.12
N ILE A 75 3.32 -2.42 18.98
CA ILE A 75 3.52 -3.78 18.46
C ILE A 75 2.71 -4.81 19.24
N GLY A 76 2.74 -4.76 20.58
CA GLY A 76 2.00 -5.70 21.42
C GLY A 76 0.49 -5.63 21.22
N ASP A 77 -0.06 -4.41 21.13
CA ASP A 77 -1.49 -4.21 20.86
C ASP A 77 -1.84 -4.59 19.42
N GLY A 78 -0.92 -4.35 18.48
CA GLY A 78 -1.04 -4.77 17.08
C GLY A 78 -1.21 -6.29 16.96
N LEU A 79 -0.38 -7.06 17.64
CA LEU A 79 -0.46 -8.53 17.63
C LEU A 79 -1.77 -9.04 18.23
N LYS A 80 -2.25 -8.41 19.32
CA LYS A 80 -3.56 -8.74 19.90
C LYS A 80 -4.70 -8.45 18.92
N SER A 81 -4.66 -7.28 18.27
CA SER A 81 -5.66 -6.88 17.27
C SER A 81 -5.65 -7.78 16.04
N ALA A 82 -4.46 -8.23 15.61
CA ALA A 82 -4.30 -9.19 14.51
C ALA A 82 -4.95 -10.54 14.83
N LEU A 83 -4.69 -11.05 16.04
CA LEU A 83 -5.27 -12.32 16.50
C LEU A 83 -6.79 -12.22 16.65
N GLU A 84 -7.28 -11.09 17.16
CA GLU A 84 -8.71 -10.86 17.32
C GLU A 84 -9.40 -10.71 15.96
N ALA A 85 -8.81 -10.00 14.99
CA ALA A 85 -9.33 -9.94 13.62
C ALA A 85 -9.31 -11.31 12.91
N PHE A 86 -8.25 -12.09 13.13
CA PHE A 86 -8.15 -13.46 12.63
C PHE A 86 -9.28 -14.35 13.19
N ARG A 87 -9.55 -14.26 14.50
CA ARG A 87 -10.61 -15.02 15.18
C ARG A 87 -11.99 -14.59 14.72
N ARG A 88 -12.27 -13.28 14.76
CA ARG A 88 -13.55 -12.68 14.37
C ARG A 88 -13.84 -12.86 12.87
N GLY A 89 -12.82 -12.94 12.03
CA GLY A 89 -13.00 -12.94 10.58
C GLY A 89 -13.45 -11.57 10.04
N ASP A 90 -13.12 -10.49 10.75
CA ASP A 90 -13.37 -9.10 10.34
C ASP A 90 -12.35 -8.15 10.97
N SER A 91 -12.17 -6.96 10.38
CA SER A 91 -11.32 -5.89 10.90
C SER A 91 -11.96 -5.25 12.14
N ILE A 92 -11.15 -4.89 13.14
CA ILE A 92 -11.62 -4.25 14.37
C ILE A 92 -11.68 -2.74 14.16
N LEU A 93 -10.62 -2.15 13.62
CA LEU A 93 -10.57 -0.72 13.31
C LEU A 93 -11.54 -0.31 12.21
N THR A 94 -11.77 -1.20 11.23
CA THR A 94 -12.61 -0.93 10.04
C THR A 94 -13.58 -2.06 9.71
N PRO A 95 -14.56 -2.36 10.58
CA PRO A 95 -15.46 -3.49 10.39
C PRO A 95 -16.16 -3.43 9.03
N HIS A 96 -16.29 -4.57 8.37
CA HIS A 96 -16.91 -4.74 7.05
C HIS A 96 -16.26 -3.96 5.89
N ASN A 97 -15.20 -3.17 6.14
CA ASN A 97 -14.57 -2.35 5.11
C ASN A 97 -13.26 -2.95 4.56
N SER A 98 -12.75 -4.01 5.21
CA SER A 98 -11.63 -4.79 4.70
C SER A 98 -12.05 -5.61 3.48
N GLU A 99 -11.31 -5.53 2.38
CA GLU A 99 -11.62 -6.32 1.20
C GLU A 99 -11.37 -7.83 1.39
N TYR A 100 -10.67 -8.22 2.45
CA TYR A 100 -10.46 -9.63 2.81
C TYR A 100 -11.69 -10.23 3.50
N PHE A 101 -12.38 -9.46 4.34
CA PHE A 101 -13.46 -9.96 5.18
C PHE A 101 -14.86 -9.61 4.70
N ASN A 102 -14.99 -8.69 3.73
CA ASN A 102 -16.28 -8.24 3.27
C ASN A 102 -17.03 -9.36 2.49
N SER A 103 -18.26 -9.68 2.90
CA SER A 103 -19.09 -10.68 2.21
C SER A 103 -19.40 -10.31 0.75
N SER A 104 -19.39 -9.01 0.41
CA SER A 104 -19.50 -8.56 -0.98
C SER A 104 -18.23 -8.80 -1.81
N SER A 105 -17.07 -9.04 -1.17
CA SER A 105 -15.84 -9.40 -1.85
C SER A 105 -15.63 -10.91 -2.01
N THR A 106 -15.99 -11.70 -1.00
CA THR A 106 -15.77 -13.15 -0.94
C THR A 106 -17.03 -13.99 -1.23
N GLY A 107 -18.21 -13.39 -1.23
CA GLY A 107 -19.52 -14.07 -1.29
C GLY A 107 -19.94 -14.72 0.03
N ILE A 108 -19.02 -14.95 0.97
CA ILE A 108 -19.27 -15.63 2.24
C ILE A 108 -18.58 -14.86 3.37
N ALA A 109 -19.34 -14.43 4.38
CA ALA A 109 -18.78 -13.93 5.63
C ALA A 109 -18.01 -15.08 6.31
N ALA A 110 -16.76 -14.85 6.71
CA ALA A 110 -16.05 -15.82 7.53
C ALA A 110 -16.71 -15.84 8.92
N ASP A 111 -17.44 -16.90 9.27
CA ASP A 111 -18.07 -17.03 10.59
C ASP A 111 -17.01 -16.89 11.70
N ALA A 112 -17.33 -16.25 12.82
CA ALA A 112 -16.37 -16.09 13.91
C ALA A 112 -15.88 -17.46 14.44
N LEU A 113 -14.58 -17.59 14.73
CA LEU A 113 -14.02 -18.76 15.42
C LEU A 113 -14.36 -18.66 16.90
N ASN A 114 -15.46 -19.29 17.29
CA ASN A 114 -15.92 -19.34 18.68
C ASN A 114 -15.15 -20.41 19.47
N TRP A 115 -13.84 -20.21 19.66
CA TRP A 115 -13.04 -21.11 20.48
C TRP A 115 -13.41 -20.99 21.95
N LYS A 116 -13.64 -22.13 22.59
CA LYS A 116 -13.86 -22.21 24.04
C LYS A 116 -12.53 -22.09 24.78
N PRO A 117 -12.50 -21.47 25.97
CA PRO A 117 -11.37 -21.59 26.88
C PRO A 117 -11.03 -23.06 27.13
N VAL A 118 -9.75 -23.41 27.07
CA VAL A 118 -9.31 -24.80 27.21
C VAL A 118 -9.26 -25.16 28.70
N ASN A 119 -10.33 -25.79 29.19
CA ASN A 119 -10.43 -26.28 30.56
C ASN A 119 -10.35 -27.81 30.65
N SER A 120 -10.49 -28.50 29.51
CA SER A 120 -10.47 -29.95 29.38
C SER A 120 -9.93 -30.39 28.02
N VAL A 121 -9.57 -31.67 27.91
CA VAL A 121 -9.17 -32.29 26.62
C VAL A 121 -10.32 -32.24 25.60
N TRP A 122 -11.58 -32.27 26.07
CA TRP A 122 -12.74 -32.14 25.20
C TRP A 122 -12.88 -30.74 24.60
N ASP A 123 -12.48 -29.69 25.31
CA ASP A 123 -12.42 -28.33 24.74
C ASP A 123 -11.37 -28.23 23.63
N VAL A 124 -10.25 -28.97 23.75
CA VAL A 124 -9.24 -29.07 22.68
C VAL A 124 -9.84 -29.75 21.46
N VAL A 125 -10.56 -30.86 21.65
CA VAL A 125 -11.22 -31.60 20.57
C VAL A 125 -12.32 -30.77 19.92
N GLU A 126 -13.13 -30.05 20.70
CA GLU A 126 -14.21 -29.20 20.19
C GLU A 126 -13.67 -27.97 19.46
N ASN A 127 -12.62 -27.33 19.98
CA ASN A 127 -11.91 -26.26 19.27
C ASN A 127 -11.27 -26.78 17.99
N ALA A 128 -10.69 -27.99 18.02
CA ALA A 128 -10.15 -28.64 16.82
C ALA A 128 -11.24 -28.92 15.80
N TRP A 129 -12.40 -29.45 16.21
CA TRP A 129 -13.54 -29.73 15.34
C TRP A 129 -14.13 -28.45 14.72
N THR A 130 -14.32 -27.42 15.54
CA THR A 130 -14.79 -26.09 15.11
C THR A 130 -13.84 -25.48 14.08
N SER A 131 -12.53 -25.61 14.31
CA SER A 131 -11.48 -25.14 13.41
C SER A 131 -11.34 -26.01 12.15
N ALA A 132 -11.68 -27.30 12.25
CA ALA A 132 -11.61 -28.27 11.17
C ALA A 132 -12.84 -28.23 10.25
N THR A 133 -13.83 -27.38 10.52
CA THR A 133 -14.90 -27.13 9.55
C THR A 133 -14.29 -26.65 8.24
N TRP A 134 -14.76 -27.21 7.14
CA TRP A 134 -14.21 -26.96 5.80
C TRP A 134 -14.13 -25.47 5.43
N GLN A 135 -15.11 -24.69 5.87
CA GLN A 135 -15.13 -23.23 5.67
C GLN A 135 -14.00 -22.52 6.43
N ASN A 136 -13.68 -22.97 7.63
CA ASN A 136 -12.60 -22.39 8.44
C ASN A 136 -11.22 -22.73 7.88
N ILE A 137 -10.99 -23.98 7.47
CA ILE A 137 -9.73 -24.40 6.84
C ILE A 137 -9.50 -23.63 5.54
N VAL A 138 -10.51 -23.60 4.65
CA VAL A 138 -10.41 -22.89 3.38
C VAL A 138 -10.27 -21.38 3.60
N GLY A 139 -10.89 -20.82 4.66
CA GLY A 139 -10.82 -19.40 5.00
C GLY A 139 -9.53 -18.95 5.69
N LEU A 140 -8.63 -19.87 6.10
CA LEU A 140 -7.40 -19.54 6.81
C LEU A 140 -6.54 -18.48 6.10
N PRO A 141 -6.29 -18.53 4.78
CA PRO A 141 -5.49 -17.51 4.11
C PRO A 141 -6.11 -16.12 4.23
N THR A 142 -7.43 -16.02 4.06
CA THR A 142 -8.15 -14.75 4.18
C THR A 142 -8.08 -14.20 5.61
N ARG A 143 -8.22 -15.06 6.63
CA ARG A 143 -8.04 -14.68 8.04
C ARG A 143 -6.63 -14.23 8.34
N THR A 144 -5.62 -14.93 7.82
CA THR A 144 -4.20 -14.60 8.03
C THR A 144 -3.86 -13.26 7.40
N ILE A 145 -4.21 -13.03 6.14
CA ILE A 145 -3.92 -11.75 5.47
C ILE A 145 -4.71 -10.60 6.08
N GLY A 146 -5.97 -10.85 6.49
CA GLY A 146 -6.79 -9.85 7.16
C GLY A 146 -6.30 -9.52 8.58
N GLY A 147 -5.80 -10.50 9.33
CA GLY A 147 -5.14 -10.28 10.62
C GLY A 147 -3.83 -9.50 10.48
N ALA A 148 -3.02 -9.82 9.47
CA ALA A 148 -1.82 -9.04 9.15
C ALA A 148 -2.18 -7.61 8.73
N ASP A 149 -3.20 -7.41 7.88
CA ASP A 149 -3.71 -6.09 7.52
C ASP A 149 -4.17 -5.29 8.77
N GLU A 150 -4.87 -5.93 9.70
CA GLU A 150 -5.26 -5.31 10.97
C GLU A 150 -4.06 -4.91 11.84
N PHE A 151 -3.04 -5.77 11.92
CA PHE A 151 -1.79 -5.45 12.61
C PHE A 151 -1.20 -4.12 12.11
N PHE A 152 -0.99 -4.01 10.79
CA PHE A 152 -0.39 -2.82 10.19
C PHE A 152 -1.27 -1.57 10.34
N LYS A 153 -2.59 -1.70 10.18
CA LYS A 153 -3.54 -0.61 10.43
C LYS A 153 -3.46 -0.12 11.86
N LEU A 154 -3.46 -1.01 12.85
CA LEU A 154 -3.42 -0.61 14.26
C LEU A 154 -2.14 0.11 14.63
N LEU A 155 -0.99 -0.40 14.19
CA LEU A 155 0.30 0.28 14.41
C LEU A 155 0.27 1.69 13.85
N ARG A 156 -0.20 1.84 12.60
CA ARG A 156 -0.27 3.14 11.95
C ARG A 156 -1.26 4.06 12.67
N TYR A 157 -2.48 3.59 12.91
CA TYR A 157 -3.56 4.35 13.53
C TYR A 157 -3.13 4.93 14.87
N ARG A 158 -2.67 4.07 15.78
CA ARG A 158 -2.21 4.48 17.12
C ARG A 158 -1.03 5.43 17.03
N SER A 159 -0.08 5.17 16.13
CA SER A 159 1.08 6.04 15.96
C SER A 159 0.70 7.48 15.61
N VAL A 160 -0.29 7.67 14.73
CA VAL A 160 -0.76 9.00 14.29
C VAL A 160 -1.52 9.70 15.41
N VAL A 161 -2.42 8.99 16.10
CA VAL A 161 -3.19 9.56 17.21
C VAL A 161 -2.25 10.00 18.33
N GLN A 162 -1.33 9.13 18.73
CA GLN A 162 -0.41 9.38 19.83
C GLN A 162 0.62 10.47 19.48
N SER A 163 1.15 10.51 18.25
CA SER A 163 2.10 11.54 17.83
C SER A 163 1.47 12.93 17.76
N ARG A 164 0.23 13.04 17.24
CA ARG A 164 -0.54 14.29 17.24
C ARG A 164 -0.85 14.76 18.67
N ALA A 165 -1.22 13.83 19.55
CA ALA A 165 -1.46 14.13 20.95
C ALA A 165 -0.19 14.61 21.66
N TYR A 166 0.95 13.97 21.39
CA TYR A 166 2.26 14.38 21.91
C TYR A 166 2.61 15.81 21.47
N VAL A 167 2.48 16.12 20.18
CA VAL A 167 2.79 17.47 19.67
C VAL A 167 1.92 18.54 20.34
N LYS A 168 0.61 18.29 20.45
CA LYS A 168 -0.32 19.20 21.15
C LYS A 168 0.00 19.35 22.64
N ALA A 169 0.44 18.30 23.30
CA ALA A 169 0.85 18.34 24.71
C ALA A 169 2.10 19.20 24.91
N VAL A 170 3.10 19.05 24.03
CA VAL A 170 4.32 19.85 24.04
C VAL A 170 4.03 21.33 23.74
N GLU A 171 3.16 21.61 22.77
CA GLU A 171 2.73 22.99 22.45
C GLU A 171 1.97 23.65 23.61
N LYS A 172 1.33 22.86 24.47
CA LYS A 172 0.67 23.32 25.71
C LYS A 172 1.64 23.48 26.89
N GLY A 173 2.91 23.11 26.74
CA GLY A 173 3.91 23.16 27.81
C GLY A 173 3.66 22.14 28.93
N LEU A 174 2.97 21.04 28.64
CA LEU A 174 2.69 20.00 29.64
C LEU A 174 3.98 19.30 30.09
N ASN A 175 4.05 18.97 31.38
CA ASN A 175 5.18 18.17 31.89
C ASN A 175 5.11 16.71 31.38
N PRO A 176 6.15 15.87 31.59
CA PRO A 176 6.18 14.51 31.07
C PRO A 176 5.00 13.63 31.53
N GLN A 177 4.56 13.75 32.79
CA GLN A 177 3.47 12.98 33.36
C GLN A 177 2.12 13.40 32.74
N GLU A 178 1.88 14.71 32.65
CA GLU A 178 0.71 15.29 32.00
C GLU A 178 0.67 14.95 30.50
N THR A 179 1.82 14.95 29.83
CA THR A 179 1.95 14.56 28.42
C THR A 179 1.52 13.12 28.22
N LYS A 180 1.99 12.20 29.06
CA LYS A 180 1.59 10.78 29.02
C LYS A 180 0.08 10.63 29.21
N ALA A 181 -0.49 11.27 30.23
CA ALA A 181 -1.93 11.23 30.50
C ALA A 181 -2.75 11.84 29.34
N TYR A 182 -2.24 12.91 28.71
CA TYR A 182 -2.88 13.54 27.56
C TYR A 182 -2.91 12.62 26.33
N ILE A 183 -1.81 11.90 26.08
CA ILE A 183 -1.71 10.92 24.99
C ILE A 183 -2.68 9.75 25.22
N GLU A 184 -2.69 9.17 26.42
CA GLU A 184 -3.60 8.08 26.78
C GLU A 184 -5.07 8.50 26.63
N LYS A 185 -5.42 9.69 27.13
CA LYS A 185 -6.76 10.27 26.96
C LYS A 185 -7.13 10.48 25.50
N SER A 186 -6.18 10.92 24.67
CA SER A 186 -6.42 11.13 23.23
C SER A 186 -6.63 9.82 22.49
N LEU A 187 -5.85 8.79 22.83
CA LEU A 187 -5.98 7.45 22.28
C LEU A 187 -7.32 6.80 22.66
N ASN A 188 -7.72 6.88 23.93
CA ASN A 188 -9.00 6.34 24.39
C ASN A 188 -10.20 7.04 23.74
N LYS A 189 -10.08 8.34 23.42
CA LYS A 189 -11.10 9.08 22.67
C LYS A 189 -11.15 8.72 21.19
N ALA A 190 -10.05 8.21 20.64
CA ALA A 190 -9.95 7.84 19.24
C ALA A 190 -10.43 6.40 18.99
N ILE A 191 -10.79 5.62 20.01
CA ILE A 191 -11.23 4.24 19.85
C ILE A 191 -12.58 4.07 20.54
N ASP A 192 -13.53 3.45 19.87
CA ASP A 192 -14.80 3.09 20.48
C ASP A 192 -14.56 2.03 21.58
N PRO A 193 -14.95 2.30 22.84
CA PRO A 193 -14.62 1.41 23.95
C PRO A 193 -15.38 0.08 23.91
N ALA A 194 -16.51 0.01 23.20
CA ALA A 194 -17.32 -1.21 23.13
C ALA A 194 -16.86 -2.14 22.00
N SER A 195 -16.53 -1.56 20.85
CA SER A 195 -16.25 -2.29 19.61
C SER A 195 -14.79 -2.26 19.16
N GLY A 196 -13.96 -1.38 19.72
CA GLY A 196 -12.57 -1.17 19.31
C GLY A 196 -12.41 -0.40 17.99
N GLN A 197 -13.50 0.12 17.41
CA GLN A 197 -13.49 0.81 16.13
C GLN A 197 -12.75 2.14 16.17
N ALA A 198 -12.15 2.52 15.04
CA ALA A 198 -11.51 3.82 14.87
C ALA A 198 -12.55 4.95 14.85
N LEU A 199 -12.37 5.96 15.71
CA LEU A 199 -13.18 7.19 15.73
C LEU A 199 -12.48 8.40 15.10
N ASP A 200 -11.13 8.42 15.05
CA ASP A 200 -10.36 9.46 14.35
C ASP A 200 -10.23 9.12 12.86
N GLN A 201 -11.09 9.72 12.05
CA GLN A 201 -11.14 9.47 10.60
C GLN A 201 -9.84 9.85 9.87
N THR A 202 -9.09 10.83 10.39
CA THR A 202 -7.84 11.24 9.73
C THR A 202 -6.74 10.22 10.00
N ALA A 203 -6.64 9.71 11.23
CA ALA A 203 -5.71 8.62 11.55
C ALA A 203 -6.13 7.31 10.88
N LEU A 204 -7.43 7.07 10.72
CA LEU A 204 -7.97 5.91 10.01
C LEU A 204 -7.59 5.93 8.54
N LEU A 205 -7.71 7.09 7.89
CA LEU A 205 -7.31 7.26 6.50
C LEU A 205 -5.82 6.95 6.32
N GLU A 206 -4.95 7.44 7.22
CA GLU A 206 -3.52 7.12 7.20
C GLU A 206 -3.26 5.62 7.35
N ALA A 207 -3.96 4.95 8.26
CA ALA A 207 -3.88 3.50 8.45
C ALA A 207 -4.31 2.74 7.18
N GLN A 208 -5.40 3.15 6.54
CA GLN A 208 -5.88 2.57 5.29
C GLN A 208 -4.94 2.87 4.11
N THR A 209 -4.30 4.04 4.05
CA THR A 209 -3.26 4.34 3.03
C THR A 209 -2.08 3.39 3.20
N THR A 210 -1.62 3.18 4.44
CA THR A 210 -0.49 2.30 4.74
C THR A 210 -0.75 0.85 4.29
N THR A 211 -1.98 0.38 4.35
CA THR A 211 -2.33 -0.99 3.93
C THR A 211 -3.08 -1.09 2.60
N PHE A 212 -3.15 0.03 1.85
CA PHE A 212 -3.85 0.13 0.56
C PHE A 212 -5.34 -0.24 0.60
N GLN A 213 -5.98 -0.17 1.77
CA GLN A 213 -7.39 -0.48 1.99
C GLN A 213 -8.33 0.73 1.87
N GLN A 214 -7.83 1.87 1.38
CA GLN A 214 -8.63 3.08 1.19
C GLN A 214 -9.82 2.84 0.25
N ASP A 215 -10.95 3.49 0.53
CA ASP A 215 -12.10 3.42 -0.35
C ASP A 215 -11.87 4.13 -1.70
N LEU A 216 -12.25 3.45 -2.78
CA LEU A 216 -11.99 3.94 -4.14
C LEU A 216 -12.83 5.17 -4.52
N ASN A 217 -13.90 5.45 -3.77
CA ASN A 217 -14.77 6.61 -3.96
C ASN A 217 -14.17 7.92 -3.42
N TYR A 218 -13.07 7.83 -2.66
CA TYR A 218 -12.51 8.97 -1.92
C TYR A 218 -11.84 10.05 -2.80
N ALA A 219 -11.54 9.85 -4.10
CA ALA A 219 -10.97 10.94 -4.92
C ALA A 219 -11.08 10.82 -6.46
N THR A 220 -11.59 11.89 -7.10
CA THR A 220 -11.56 12.27 -8.54
C THR A 220 -10.11 12.43 -9.07
N THR A 221 -9.66 12.21 -10.31
CA THR A 221 -10.26 12.00 -11.65
C THR A 221 -9.44 10.96 -12.46
N ILE A 222 -8.21 10.61 -12.06
CA ILE A 222 -7.47 9.44 -12.57
C ILE A 222 -7.37 8.44 -11.43
N GLY A 223 -8.14 7.35 -11.53
CA GLY A 223 -8.32 6.35 -10.46
C GLY A 223 -9.72 6.36 -9.84
N GLY A 224 -10.37 7.52 -9.73
CA GLY A 224 -11.76 7.62 -9.28
C GLY A 224 -12.79 7.12 -10.29
N SER A 225 -12.51 7.21 -11.61
CA SER A 225 -13.37 6.65 -12.67
C SER A 225 -13.14 5.14 -12.86
N LEU A 226 -11.90 4.67 -12.76
CA LEU A 226 -11.56 3.25 -12.81
C LEU A 226 -12.06 2.51 -11.56
N GLY A 227 -11.85 3.05 -10.37
CA GLY A 227 -12.33 2.46 -9.13
C GLY A 227 -13.85 2.39 -9.05
N ARG A 228 -14.56 3.49 -9.37
CA ARG A 228 -16.03 3.50 -9.49
C ARG A 228 -16.53 2.63 -10.63
N GLY A 229 -15.85 2.62 -11.77
CA GLY A 229 -16.19 1.76 -12.90
C GLY A 229 -16.10 0.28 -12.55
N ILE A 230 -15.02 -0.15 -11.89
CA ILE A 230 -14.85 -1.53 -11.45
C ILE A 230 -15.84 -1.88 -10.33
N GLN A 231 -16.08 -0.97 -9.37
CA GLN A 231 -17.07 -1.20 -8.32
C GLN A 231 -18.49 -1.29 -8.87
N ASN A 232 -18.87 -0.42 -9.81
CA ASN A 232 -20.18 -0.45 -10.46
C ASN A 232 -20.31 -1.69 -11.34
N LEU A 233 -19.26 -2.08 -12.08
CA LEU A 233 -19.22 -3.31 -12.86
C LEU A 233 -19.36 -4.56 -11.96
N ARG A 234 -18.76 -4.54 -10.76
CA ARG A 234 -18.89 -5.60 -9.76
C ARG A 234 -20.31 -5.70 -9.22
N LYS A 235 -20.96 -4.57 -8.97
CA LYS A 235 -22.36 -4.52 -8.55
C LYS A 235 -23.32 -4.97 -9.66
N SER A 236 -23.02 -4.65 -10.93
CA SER A 236 -23.91 -4.95 -12.06
C SER A 236 -23.68 -6.34 -12.69
N ALA A 237 -22.50 -6.95 -12.50
CA ALA A 237 -22.15 -8.24 -13.08
C ALA A 237 -21.47 -9.13 -12.02
N PRO A 238 -22.22 -9.98 -11.30
CA PRO A 238 -21.70 -10.85 -10.24
C PRO A 238 -20.51 -11.73 -10.66
N ILE A 239 -20.42 -12.11 -11.95
CA ILE A 239 -19.30 -12.88 -12.51
C ILE A 239 -17.96 -12.14 -12.44
N THR A 240 -17.95 -10.81 -12.33
CA THR A 240 -16.69 -10.04 -12.28
C THR A 240 -16.00 -10.15 -10.92
N ALA A 241 -16.75 -10.47 -9.84
CA ALA A 241 -16.17 -10.83 -8.55
C ALA A 241 -15.36 -12.14 -8.61
N LEU A 242 -15.68 -13.03 -9.57
CA LEU A 242 -14.89 -14.23 -9.87
C LEU A 242 -13.64 -13.96 -10.71
N ILE A 243 -13.41 -12.76 -11.22
CA ILE A 243 -12.21 -12.46 -12.04
C ILE A 243 -11.29 -11.50 -11.30
N LEU A 244 -11.88 -10.61 -10.50
CA LEU A 244 -11.20 -9.57 -9.73
C LEU A 244 -11.69 -9.61 -8.27
N PRO A 245 -11.27 -10.62 -7.48
CA PRO A 245 -11.72 -10.75 -6.09
C PRO A 245 -11.28 -9.56 -5.24
N PHE A 246 -10.07 -9.05 -5.49
CA PHE A 246 -9.47 -7.88 -4.84
C PHE A 246 -9.42 -6.70 -5.80
N VAL A 247 -9.88 -5.53 -5.34
CA VAL A 247 -9.93 -4.31 -6.16
C VAL A 247 -9.30 -3.14 -5.43
N LYS A 248 -9.45 -3.04 -4.09
CA LYS A 248 -8.93 -1.90 -3.33
C LYS A 248 -7.41 -1.90 -3.35
N THR A 249 -6.77 -2.99 -2.92
CA THR A 249 -5.30 -3.07 -2.84
C THR A 249 -4.64 -2.80 -4.19
N PRO A 250 -4.96 -3.51 -5.29
CA PRO A 250 -4.25 -3.30 -6.56
C PRO A 250 -4.41 -1.87 -7.11
N VAL A 251 -5.60 -1.28 -6.97
CA VAL A 251 -5.88 0.10 -7.45
C VAL A 251 -5.14 1.13 -6.58
N ASN A 252 -5.14 0.97 -5.26
CA ASN A 252 -4.47 1.90 -4.35
C ASN A 252 -2.94 1.76 -4.43
N VAL A 253 -2.42 0.55 -4.60
CA VAL A 253 -0.99 0.30 -4.88
C VAL A 253 -0.56 1.02 -6.15
N LEU A 254 -1.30 0.86 -7.25
CA LEU A 254 -1.02 1.59 -8.49
C LEU A 254 -1.10 3.11 -8.27
N ARG A 255 -2.16 3.59 -7.59
CA ARG A 255 -2.35 5.01 -7.31
C ARG A 255 -1.16 5.58 -6.54
N TYR A 256 -0.68 4.87 -5.53
CA TYR A 256 0.47 5.28 -4.73
C TYR A 256 1.77 5.22 -5.52
N GLY A 257 1.98 4.19 -6.35
CA GLY A 257 3.14 4.14 -7.26
C GLY A 257 3.20 5.35 -8.21
N ILE A 258 2.04 5.82 -8.70
CA ILE A 258 1.96 7.05 -9.48
C ILE A 258 2.32 8.28 -8.62
N LYS A 259 1.83 8.40 -7.37
CA LYS A 259 2.20 9.51 -6.46
C LYS A 259 3.71 9.60 -6.22
N MET A 260 4.37 8.44 -6.18
CA MET A 260 5.82 8.31 -5.98
C MET A 260 6.66 8.55 -7.26
N THR A 261 6.02 8.75 -8.41
CA THR A 261 6.71 9.00 -9.69
C THR A 261 6.64 10.50 -10.04
N PRO A 262 7.73 11.27 -9.88
CA PRO A 262 7.75 12.69 -10.22
C PRO A 262 7.30 12.97 -11.65
N GLY A 263 6.59 14.09 -11.85
CA GLY A 263 5.98 14.46 -13.13
C GLY A 263 4.64 13.76 -13.34
N LEU A 264 4.59 12.43 -13.26
CA LEU A 264 3.34 11.68 -13.41
C LEU A 264 2.38 11.89 -12.25
N ASN A 265 2.89 12.05 -11.03
CA ASN A 265 2.09 12.37 -9.87
C ASN A 265 1.16 13.58 -10.08
N LEU A 266 1.57 14.58 -10.87
CA LEU A 266 0.75 15.76 -11.20
C LEU A 266 -0.49 15.44 -12.04
N ALA A 267 -0.54 14.31 -12.75
CA ALA A 267 -1.72 13.87 -13.48
C ALA A 267 -2.88 13.52 -12.51
N GLN A 268 -2.56 13.13 -11.27
CA GLN A 268 -3.56 12.82 -10.26
C GLN A 268 -4.11 14.09 -9.62
N LYS A 269 -5.42 14.32 -9.76
CA LYS A 269 -6.09 15.48 -9.13
C LYS A 269 -5.91 15.48 -7.61
N GLU A 270 -6.04 14.33 -6.95
CA GLU A 270 -5.77 14.18 -5.51
C GLU A 270 -4.37 14.71 -5.14
N TYR A 271 -3.34 14.30 -5.88
CA TYR A 271 -1.97 14.75 -5.64
C TYR A 271 -1.80 16.26 -5.83
N ARG A 272 -2.41 16.85 -6.87
CA ARG A 272 -2.43 18.31 -7.06
C ARG A 272 -3.10 19.04 -5.90
N GLN A 273 -4.19 18.49 -5.36
CA GLN A 273 -4.87 19.05 -4.18
C GLN A 273 -4.00 18.97 -2.93
N MET A 274 -3.32 17.84 -2.69
CA MET A 274 -2.33 17.69 -1.64
C MET A 274 -1.21 18.75 -1.79
N LEU A 275 -0.58 18.84 -2.96
CA LEU A 275 0.54 19.74 -3.23
C LEU A 275 0.15 21.23 -3.10
N SER A 276 -1.05 21.60 -3.54
CA SER A 276 -1.56 22.97 -3.40
C SER A 276 -1.81 23.39 -1.94
N GLY A 277 -2.01 22.41 -1.04
CA GLY A 277 -2.37 22.64 0.36
C GLY A 277 -3.88 22.67 0.63
N GLN A 278 -4.72 22.43 -0.38
CA GLN A 278 -6.19 22.34 -0.20
C GLN A 278 -6.60 21.24 0.79
N MET A 279 -5.76 20.21 0.97
CA MET A 279 -5.99 19.09 1.90
C MET A 279 -5.25 19.27 3.25
N GLY A 280 -4.73 20.47 3.52
CA GLY A 280 -4.00 20.79 4.75
C GLY A 280 -2.47 20.61 4.65
N ALA A 281 -1.76 21.11 5.65
CA ALA A 281 -0.30 21.13 5.67
C ALA A 281 0.34 19.73 5.73
N GLU A 282 -0.26 18.79 6.45
CA GLU A 282 0.23 17.41 6.54
C GLU A 282 0.14 16.70 5.17
N ALA A 283 -0.98 16.86 4.45
CA ALA A 283 -1.12 16.33 3.09
C ALA A 283 -0.14 16.96 2.10
N LYS A 284 0.11 18.27 2.23
CA LYS A 284 1.13 18.98 1.44
C LYS A 284 2.53 18.48 1.74
N ALA A 285 2.85 18.22 3.01
CA ALA A 285 4.12 17.61 3.41
C ALA A 285 4.25 16.19 2.81
N HIS A 286 3.21 15.36 2.84
CA HIS A 286 3.23 14.07 2.14
C HIS A 286 3.53 14.23 0.64
N ALA A 287 2.82 15.11 -0.08
CA ALA A 287 3.05 15.30 -1.50
C ALA A 287 4.49 15.79 -1.80
N MET A 288 4.99 16.77 -1.05
CA MET A 288 6.37 17.23 -1.22
C MET A 288 7.39 16.13 -0.89
N GLY A 289 7.14 15.33 0.14
CA GLY A 289 7.98 14.19 0.49
C GLY A 289 8.01 13.11 -0.59
N GLN A 290 6.85 12.78 -1.15
CA GLN A 290 6.71 11.87 -2.28
C GLN A 290 7.46 12.38 -3.51
N MET A 291 7.40 13.67 -3.79
CA MET A 291 8.19 14.29 -4.86
C MET A 291 9.69 14.19 -4.59
N ALA A 292 10.15 14.52 -3.38
CA ALA A 292 11.58 14.51 -3.04
C ALA A 292 12.17 13.09 -3.06
N ILE A 293 11.53 12.15 -2.35
CA ILE A 293 11.96 10.75 -2.28
C ILE A 293 11.81 10.09 -3.66
N GLY A 294 10.71 10.36 -4.35
CA GLY A 294 10.46 9.87 -5.70
C GLY A 294 11.51 10.34 -6.70
N SER A 295 11.97 11.60 -6.60
CA SER A 295 13.04 12.12 -7.45
C SER A 295 14.39 11.47 -7.16
N LEU A 296 14.75 11.28 -5.89
CA LEU A 296 15.98 10.57 -5.52
C LEU A 296 15.94 9.12 -6.02
N PHE A 297 14.81 8.44 -5.83
CA PHE A 297 14.62 7.07 -6.30
C PHE A 297 14.63 6.98 -7.82
N ALA A 298 13.96 7.89 -8.52
CA ALA A 298 13.95 7.94 -9.98
C ALA A 298 15.36 8.18 -10.53
N SER A 299 16.14 9.09 -9.96
CA SER A 299 17.54 9.31 -10.35
C SER A 299 18.38 8.05 -10.16
N PHE A 300 18.23 7.36 -9.03
CA PHE A 300 18.92 6.09 -8.78
C PHE A 300 18.53 5.02 -9.80
N VAL A 301 17.22 4.79 -10.02
CA VAL A 301 16.73 3.82 -11.00
C VAL A 301 17.19 4.17 -12.41
N ALA A 302 17.19 5.46 -12.77
CA ALA A 302 17.64 5.91 -14.07
C ALA A 302 19.13 5.59 -14.28
N HIS A 303 19.98 5.93 -13.31
CA HIS A 303 21.40 5.57 -13.33
C HIS A 303 21.61 4.06 -13.49
N GLN A 304 20.90 3.25 -12.70
CA GLN A 304 20.99 1.79 -12.77
C GLN A 304 20.49 1.22 -14.10
N THR A 305 19.47 1.83 -14.70
CA THR A 305 18.94 1.46 -16.03
C THR A 305 19.94 1.80 -17.12
N LEU A 306 20.56 3.00 -17.07
CA LEU A 306 21.62 3.39 -18.01
C LEU A 306 22.81 2.43 -17.95
N ASN A 307 23.15 1.94 -16.75
CA ASN A 307 24.20 0.94 -16.54
C ASN A 307 23.78 -0.50 -16.91
N GLY A 308 22.54 -0.71 -17.36
CA GLY A 308 22.02 -2.02 -17.73
C GLY A 308 21.81 -2.99 -16.54
N THR A 309 21.84 -2.48 -15.31
CA THR A 309 21.60 -3.24 -14.07
C THR A 309 20.12 -3.31 -13.68
N ILE A 310 19.28 -2.49 -14.31
CA ILE A 310 17.82 -2.54 -14.25
C ILE A 310 17.28 -2.58 -15.69
N THR A 311 16.28 -3.42 -15.94
CA THR A 311 15.58 -3.48 -17.23
C THR A 311 14.16 -2.95 -17.13
N GLY A 312 13.72 -2.23 -18.14
CA GLY A 312 12.33 -1.83 -18.36
C GLY A 312 11.54 -2.90 -19.12
N ALA A 313 10.54 -2.44 -19.87
CA ALA A 313 9.63 -3.27 -20.65
C ALA A 313 10.29 -3.88 -21.90
N GLY A 314 11.40 -3.30 -22.36
CA GLY A 314 12.04 -3.63 -23.63
C GLY A 314 11.27 -3.07 -24.85
N PRO A 315 11.62 -3.52 -26.07
CA PRO A 315 11.06 -3.01 -27.31
C PRO A 315 9.52 -3.03 -27.35
N LYS A 316 8.93 -2.03 -28.03
CA LYS A 316 7.47 -2.00 -28.30
C LYS A 316 7.06 -3.11 -29.28
N ASP A 317 7.89 -3.34 -30.29
CA ASP A 317 7.68 -4.39 -31.30
C ASP A 317 7.77 -5.78 -30.67
N GLN A 318 6.76 -6.60 -30.91
CA GLN A 318 6.65 -7.93 -30.29
C GLN A 318 7.71 -8.91 -30.80
N LYS A 319 8.07 -8.82 -32.09
CA LYS A 319 9.09 -9.69 -32.70
C LYS A 319 10.47 -9.34 -32.14
N LEU A 320 10.83 -8.06 -32.13
CA LEU A 320 12.10 -7.60 -31.52
C LEU A 320 12.17 -7.96 -30.03
N LYS A 321 11.04 -7.87 -29.32
CA LYS A 321 11.00 -8.27 -27.91
C LYS A 321 11.20 -9.77 -27.72
N GLN A 322 10.62 -10.60 -28.59
CA GLN A 322 10.82 -12.06 -28.54
C GLN A 322 12.27 -12.44 -28.86
N GLU A 323 12.87 -11.79 -29.87
CA GLU A 323 14.28 -11.94 -30.21
C GLU A 323 15.18 -11.55 -29.03
N LEU A 324 14.90 -10.40 -28.38
CA LEU A 324 15.61 -9.98 -27.18
C LEU A 324 15.43 -10.98 -26.02
N MET A 325 14.22 -11.49 -25.79
CA MET A 325 13.99 -12.48 -24.74
C MET A 325 14.67 -13.83 -25.04
N ALA A 326 14.89 -14.17 -26.31
CA ALA A 326 15.61 -15.37 -26.72
C ALA A 326 17.10 -15.34 -26.36
N THR A 327 17.68 -14.15 -26.16
CA THR A 327 19.06 -14.00 -25.65
C THR A 327 19.19 -14.24 -24.14
N GLY A 328 18.08 -14.52 -23.46
CA GLY A 328 18.01 -14.66 -22.01
C GLY A 328 17.59 -13.38 -21.28
N TRP A 329 17.47 -12.24 -21.97
CA TRP A 329 17.01 -10.99 -21.37
C TRP A 329 15.59 -11.10 -20.80
N ARG A 330 15.37 -10.52 -19.62
CA ARG A 330 14.04 -10.49 -18.98
C ARG A 330 13.60 -9.06 -18.65
N PRO A 331 12.32 -8.70 -18.90
CA PRO A 331 11.80 -7.38 -18.57
C PRO A 331 11.59 -7.22 -17.07
N TYR A 332 11.70 -5.97 -16.59
CA TYR A 332 11.47 -5.60 -15.19
C TYR A 332 12.31 -6.43 -14.22
N SER A 333 13.62 -6.47 -14.47
CA SER A 333 14.59 -7.29 -13.73
C SER A 333 15.75 -6.47 -13.19
N PHE A 334 16.25 -6.87 -12.02
CA PHE A 334 17.62 -6.58 -11.64
C PHE A 334 18.55 -7.49 -12.43
N VAL A 335 19.63 -6.93 -12.94
CA VAL A 335 20.64 -7.66 -13.72
C VAL A 335 21.90 -7.74 -12.89
N SER A 336 22.37 -8.96 -12.64
CA SER A 336 23.69 -9.23 -12.07
C SER A 336 24.53 -9.94 -13.12
N THR A 337 25.79 -9.55 -13.23
CA THR A 337 26.76 -10.19 -14.11
C THR A 337 27.72 -11.01 -13.25
N ASP A 338 27.88 -12.30 -13.54
CA ASP A 338 28.86 -13.14 -12.86
C ASP A 338 30.30 -12.84 -13.31
N ALA A 339 31.29 -13.51 -12.70
CA ALA A 339 32.71 -13.29 -13.00
C ALA A 339 33.06 -13.69 -14.45
N GLU A 340 32.27 -14.60 -15.02
CA GLU A 340 32.39 -15.12 -16.38
C GLU A 340 31.68 -14.25 -17.43
N GLY A 341 30.97 -13.18 -17.00
CA GLY A 341 30.29 -12.23 -17.88
C GLY A 341 28.85 -12.60 -18.23
N ASN A 342 28.28 -13.67 -17.67
CA ASN A 342 26.90 -14.06 -17.90
C ASN A 342 25.94 -13.21 -17.07
N LYS A 343 24.83 -12.81 -17.71
CA LYS A 343 23.79 -12.00 -17.07
C LYS A 343 22.71 -12.89 -16.45
N GLN A 344 22.45 -12.67 -15.17
CA GLN A 344 21.31 -13.23 -14.46
C GLN A 344 20.25 -12.14 -14.24
N TYR A 345 18.99 -12.53 -14.37
CA TYR A 345 17.85 -11.61 -14.32
C TYR A 345 16.89 -11.99 -13.20
N LEU A 346 16.78 -11.14 -12.18
CA LEU A 346 15.84 -11.30 -11.09
C LEU A 346 14.66 -10.33 -11.26
N GLN A 347 13.49 -10.84 -11.62
CA GLN A 347 12.31 -10.00 -11.86
C GLN A 347 11.78 -9.37 -10.57
N PHE A 348 11.56 -8.06 -10.58
CA PHE A 348 11.07 -7.31 -9.42
C PHE A 348 9.57 -7.01 -9.44
N SER A 349 8.85 -7.41 -10.50
CA SER A 349 7.43 -7.06 -10.76
C SER A 349 6.41 -7.41 -9.66
N ARG A 350 6.80 -8.15 -8.62
CA ARG A 350 5.94 -8.55 -7.50
C ARG A 350 6.03 -7.62 -6.29
N PHE A 351 7.00 -6.71 -6.23
CA PHE A 351 7.23 -5.82 -5.08
C PHE A 351 6.59 -4.43 -5.28
N ASP A 352 5.32 -4.40 -5.66
CA ASP A 352 4.58 -3.13 -5.81
C ASP A 352 4.32 -2.46 -4.43
N PRO A 353 4.27 -1.12 -4.33
CA PRO A 353 4.24 -0.12 -5.41
C PRO A 353 5.63 0.30 -5.93
N VAL A 354 6.71 -0.11 -5.25
CA VAL A 354 8.09 0.25 -5.62
C VAL A 354 8.45 -0.29 -7.00
N ALA A 355 8.07 -1.55 -7.28
CA ALA A 355 8.25 -2.18 -8.58
C ALA A 355 7.59 -1.40 -9.72
N THR A 356 6.37 -0.90 -9.52
CA THR A 356 5.68 -0.04 -10.50
C THR A 356 6.44 1.26 -10.74
N ALA A 357 6.84 1.98 -9.69
CA ALA A 357 7.59 3.23 -9.85
C ALA A 357 8.92 3.00 -10.57
N MET A 358 9.66 1.95 -10.17
CA MET A 358 10.92 1.57 -10.79
C MET A 358 10.75 1.19 -12.27
N GLY A 359 9.75 0.37 -12.58
CA GLY A 359 9.45 -0.03 -13.96
C GLY A 359 9.07 1.16 -14.84
N LEU A 360 8.28 2.11 -14.34
CA LEU A 360 7.92 3.32 -15.09
C LEU A 360 9.14 4.20 -15.38
N VAL A 361 10.04 4.39 -14.42
CA VAL A 361 11.27 5.15 -14.62
C VAL A 361 12.18 4.45 -15.63
N ALA A 362 12.38 3.14 -15.48
CA ALA A 362 13.19 2.35 -16.42
C ALA A 362 12.62 2.41 -17.85
N ASP A 363 11.30 2.32 -17.99
CA ASP A 363 10.60 2.43 -19.29
C ASP A 363 10.84 3.79 -19.96
N VAL A 364 10.86 4.87 -19.17
CA VAL A 364 11.15 6.22 -19.67
C VAL A 364 12.60 6.32 -20.12
N VAL A 365 13.55 5.83 -19.33
CA VAL A 365 14.98 5.85 -19.66
C VAL A 365 15.29 5.05 -20.93
N GLU A 366 14.75 3.85 -21.07
CA GLU A 366 14.88 3.04 -22.29
C GLU A 366 14.25 3.74 -23.51
N MET A 367 13.16 4.50 -23.31
CA MET A 367 12.56 5.31 -24.38
C MET A 367 13.49 6.43 -24.85
N TYR A 368 14.14 7.15 -23.93
CA TYR A 368 15.11 8.19 -24.27
C TYR A 368 16.36 7.62 -24.97
N GLN A 369 16.89 6.48 -24.51
CA GLN A 369 18.04 5.85 -25.15
C GLN A 369 17.77 5.44 -26.60
N LYS A 370 16.53 5.05 -26.92
CA LYS A 370 16.16 4.59 -28.25
C LYS A 370 15.85 5.74 -29.23
N ASP A 371 15.41 6.89 -28.74
CA ASP A 371 15.00 8.02 -29.57
C ASP A 371 15.44 9.35 -28.92
N PRO A 372 16.75 9.66 -28.91
CA PRO A 372 17.28 10.83 -28.19
C PRO A 372 16.84 12.17 -28.75
N GLU A 373 16.51 12.25 -30.05
CA GLU A 373 16.11 13.49 -30.73
C GLU A 373 14.63 13.82 -30.57
N ARG A 374 13.83 12.87 -30.07
CA ARG A 374 12.42 13.10 -29.83
C ARG A 374 12.25 14.00 -28.61
N ASP A 375 11.59 15.13 -28.82
CA ASP A 375 11.27 16.06 -27.76
C ASP A 375 10.29 15.41 -26.76
N TYR A 376 10.87 14.89 -25.68
CA TYR A 376 10.15 14.42 -24.51
C TYR A 376 10.30 15.44 -23.36
N SER A 377 10.47 16.74 -23.66
CA SER A 377 10.53 17.80 -22.63
C SER A 377 9.31 17.76 -21.70
N ASP A 378 8.18 17.24 -22.18
CA ASP A 378 7.08 16.81 -21.33
C ASP A 378 7.31 15.39 -20.79
N VAL A 379 8.11 15.31 -19.72
CA VAL A 379 8.32 14.08 -18.93
C VAL A 379 6.98 13.43 -18.54
N ALA A 380 5.89 14.20 -18.37
CA ALA A 380 4.57 13.64 -18.09
C ALA A 380 3.95 12.92 -19.31
N LEU A 381 4.22 13.36 -20.55
CA LEU A 381 3.83 12.64 -21.77
C LEU A 381 4.63 11.34 -21.93
N ALA A 382 5.94 11.37 -21.67
CA ALA A 382 6.79 10.18 -21.69
C ALA A 382 6.31 9.14 -20.67
N ILE A 383 5.96 9.56 -19.45
CA ILE A 383 5.43 8.66 -18.44
C ILE A 383 4.00 8.18 -18.79
N SER A 384 3.16 9.03 -19.41
CA SER A 384 1.82 8.63 -19.88
C SER A 384 1.88 7.52 -20.95
N ILE A 385 2.87 7.59 -21.85
CA ILE A 385 3.15 6.54 -22.84
C ILE A 385 3.67 5.27 -22.15
N ALA A 386 4.52 5.38 -21.13
CA ALA A 386 4.99 4.24 -20.34
C ALA A 386 3.84 3.54 -19.59
N MET A 387 2.90 4.29 -19.01
CA MET A 387 1.70 3.74 -18.37
C MET A 387 0.84 2.93 -19.34
N ALA A 388 0.60 3.43 -20.56
CA ALA A 388 -0.16 2.71 -21.57
C ALA A 388 0.47 1.35 -21.91
N LYS A 389 1.82 1.26 -21.92
CA LYS A 389 2.55 0.00 -22.11
C LYS A 389 2.43 -0.94 -20.91
N ASN A 390 2.52 -0.41 -19.69
CA ASN A 390 2.51 -1.21 -18.46
C ASN A 390 1.13 -1.81 -18.18
N LEU A 391 0.06 -1.01 -18.34
CA LEU A 391 -1.33 -1.44 -18.15
C LEU A 391 -1.80 -2.46 -19.19
N GLY A 392 -1.36 -2.35 -20.44
CA GLY A 392 -1.68 -3.32 -21.49
C GLY A 392 -1.09 -4.72 -21.26
N LYS A 393 0.00 -4.83 -20.49
CA LYS A 393 0.81 -6.07 -20.40
C LYS A 393 0.57 -6.93 -19.15
N ARG A 394 -0.02 -6.38 -18.08
CA ARG A 394 -0.44 -7.19 -16.91
C ARG A 394 -1.56 -8.21 -17.23
N ARG A 395 -2.17 -8.14 -18.43
CA ARG A 395 -3.16 -9.11 -18.93
C ARG A 395 -2.56 -10.35 -19.61
N SER A 396 -1.31 -10.28 -20.06
CA SER A 396 -0.69 -11.34 -20.90
C SER A 396 0.17 -12.35 -20.12
N SER A 397 0.69 -11.99 -18.94
CA SER A 397 1.53 -12.90 -18.13
C SER A 397 0.76 -14.00 -17.40
N ARG A 398 -0.58 -13.99 -17.42
CA ARG A 398 -1.43 -15.08 -16.90
C ARG A 398 -1.67 -16.22 -17.90
N ILE A 399 -1.36 -16.03 -19.19
CA ILE A 399 -1.69 -17.01 -20.23
C ILE A 399 -0.48 -17.90 -20.59
N SER A 400 0.75 -17.49 -20.27
CA SER A 400 1.96 -18.23 -20.68
C SER A 400 2.56 -19.16 -19.61
N THR A 401 1.89 -19.39 -18.48
CA THR A 401 2.35 -20.33 -17.43
C THR A 401 1.54 -21.64 -17.39
N GLN A 402 0.66 -21.86 -18.38
CA GLN A 402 0.01 -23.14 -18.62
C GLN A 402 0.27 -23.58 -20.06
N ARG A 403 1.51 -24.02 -20.33
CA ARG A 403 1.81 -25.05 -21.33
C ARG A 403 3.03 -25.83 -20.87
#